data_AF-A0AAP0WBH9-F1
#
_entry.id   AF-A0AAP0WBH9-F1
#
_cell.length_a   1.000
_cell.length_b   1.000
_cell.length_c   1.000
_cell.angle_alpha   90.00
_cell.angle_beta   90.00
_cell.angle_gamma   90.00
#
_symmetry.space_group_name_H-M   'P 1'
#
loop_
_entity.id
_entity.type
_entity.pdbx_description
1 polymer ?
#
loop_
_entity_poly.entity_id
_entity_poly.type
_entity_poly.pdbx_seq_one_letter_code
_entity_poly.pdbx_strand_id
1 'polypeptide(L)'
;MQPSDFNNLFIREVANKVRESQNLMFMLALTAEKNDKSGTINESGRRAMGWPAHITNWYQYRKMWNVDYNRLYHMCLISHCSELEFFFKVLFDKYPHLPEQKNNFYQKFGMVIKELEASGIDFTSVQADINQIKIAFQVRHIGIHNMSIVDEEFQRNTNGLGASGTPGQPYVVDQAL
;
A
#
# COMPACT_ATOMS: atom_id res chain seq x y z
N MET A 1 -2.73 10.27 -11.15
CA MET A 1 -2.38 11.71 -11.16
C MET A 1 -0.91 11.85 -11.54
N GLN A 2 -0.62 12.60 -12.60
CA GLN A 2 0.72 12.95 -13.05
C GLN A 2 1.15 14.30 -12.45
N PRO A 3 2.47 14.58 -12.34
CA PRO A 3 2.95 15.88 -11.85
C PRO A 3 2.46 17.07 -12.68
N SER A 4 2.18 16.84 -13.97
CA SER A 4 1.58 17.80 -14.90
C SER A 4 0.18 18.23 -14.49
N ASP A 5 -0.52 17.43 -13.69
CA ASP A 5 -1.91 17.69 -13.29
C ASP A 5 -1.99 18.78 -12.20
N PHE A 6 -0.86 19.16 -11.60
CA PHE A 6 -0.79 20.16 -10.53
C PHE A 6 -0.15 21.46 -11.01
N ASN A 7 -0.97 22.51 -11.16
CA ASN A 7 -0.48 23.86 -11.52
C ASN A 7 0.24 24.59 -10.38
N ASN A 8 -0.02 24.19 -9.12
CA ASN A 8 0.63 24.79 -7.95
C ASN A 8 1.97 24.09 -7.66
N LEU A 9 3.07 24.86 -7.66
CA LEU A 9 4.44 24.34 -7.46
C LEU A 9 4.60 23.57 -6.14
N PHE A 10 4.01 24.07 -5.05
CA PHE A 10 4.07 23.38 -3.77
C PHE A 10 3.34 22.03 -3.81
N ILE A 11 2.12 22.00 -4.35
CA ILE A 11 1.34 20.75 -4.46
C ILE A 11 2.10 19.73 -5.32
N ARG A 12 2.71 20.19 -6.42
CA ARG A 12 3.52 19.37 -7.31
C ARG A 12 4.75 18.78 -6.60
N GLU A 13 5.46 19.57 -5.80
CA GLU A 13 6.62 19.10 -5.03
C GLU A 13 6.24 18.05 -4.00
N VAL A 14 5.17 18.26 -3.25
CA VAL A 14 4.71 17.28 -2.24
C VAL A 14 4.23 15.99 -2.94
N ALA A 15 3.49 16.10 -4.05
CA ALA A 15 3.07 14.95 -4.83
C ALA A 15 4.26 14.13 -5.37
N ASN A 16 5.31 14.78 -5.85
CA ASN A 16 6.54 14.11 -6.30
C ASN A 16 7.25 13.38 -5.15
N LYS A 17 7.39 14.01 -3.98
CA LYS A 17 8.03 13.39 -2.80
C LYS A 17 7.30 12.12 -2.36
N VAL A 18 5.97 12.18 -2.32
CA VAL A 18 5.12 11.02 -2.01
C VAL A 18 5.32 9.92 -3.05
N ARG A 19 5.24 10.26 -4.35
CA ARG A 19 5.46 9.28 -5.41
C ARG A 19 6.81 8.59 -5.33
N GLU A 20 7.90 9.34 -5.17
CA GLU A 20 9.25 8.76 -5.15
C GLU A 20 9.50 7.90 -3.91
N SER A 21 8.97 8.30 -2.75
CA SER A 21 9.06 7.51 -1.51
C SER A 21 8.34 6.16 -1.67
N GLN A 22 7.13 6.18 -2.23
CA GLN A 22 6.40 4.97 -2.54
C GLN A 22 7.10 4.08 -3.59
N ASN A 23 7.68 4.69 -4.63
CA ASN A 23 8.40 3.96 -5.67
C ASN A 23 9.55 3.12 -5.09
N LEU A 24 10.28 3.65 -4.10
CA LEU A 24 11.35 2.90 -3.43
C LEU A 24 10.83 1.64 -2.73
N MET A 25 9.75 1.77 -1.96
CA MET A 25 9.11 0.64 -1.27
C MET A 25 8.57 -0.40 -2.27
N PHE A 26 7.94 0.07 -3.34
CA PHE A 26 7.39 -0.78 -4.37
C PHE A 26 8.47 -1.54 -5.15
N MET A 27 9.57 -0.87 -5.50
CA MET A 27 10.73 -1.53 -6.12
C MET A 27 11.33 -2.61 -5.23
N LEU A 28 11.41 -2.37 -3.92
CA LEU A 28 11.87 -3.39 -2.98
C LEU A 28 10.93 -4.60 -2.98
N ALA A 29 9.61 -4.38 -2.89
CA ALA A 29 8.63 -5.47 -2.89
C ALA A 29 8.68 -6.29 -4.19
N LEU A 30 8.83 -5.62 -5.34
CA LEU A 30 8.98 -6.25 -6.66
C LEU A 30 10.24 -7.10 -6.80
N THR A 31 11.36 -6.64 -6.23
CA THR A 31 12.66 -7.26 -6.49
C THR A 31 13.11 -8.20 -5.38
N ALA A 32 12.54 -8.12 -4.19
CA ALA A 32 12.97 -8.89 -3.01
C ALA A 32 13.06 -10.38 -3.29
N GLU A 33 12.01 -11.01 -3.83
CA GLU A 33 12.02 -12.44 -4.12
C GLU A 33 13.09 -12.82 -5.15
N LYS A 34 13.23 -12.03 -6.22
CA LYS A 34 14.22 -12.25 -7.26
C LYS A 34 15.65 -12.12 -6.72
N ASN A 35 15.89 -11.08 -5.92
CA ASN A 35 17.18 -10.84 -5.29
C ASN A 35 17.54 -11.97 -4.31
N ASP A 36 16.55 -12.49 -3.59
CA ASP A 36 16.74 -13.63 -2.69
C ASP A 36 17.00 -14.95 -3.42
N LYS A 37 16.42 -15.12 -4.62
CA LYS A 37 16.72 -16.26 -5.49
C LYS A 37 18.13 -16.19 -6.07
N SER A 38 18.64 -14.98 -6.36
CA SER A 38 19.98 -14.79 -6.92
C SER A 38 21.09 -14.78 -5.86
N GLY A 39 20.78 -14.45 -4.61
CA GLY A 39 21.73 -14.44 -3.50
C GLY A 39 22.06 -15.85 -3.00
N THR A 40 23.16 -16.42 -3.49
CA THR A 40 23.63 -17.76 -3.10
C THR A 40 24.27 -17.76 -1.71
N ILE A 41 23.99 -18.78 -0.93
CA ILE A 41 24.63 -19.04 0.37
C ILE A 41 25.74 -20.05 0.14
N ASN A 42 26.96 -19.72 0.57
CA ASN A 42 28.09 -20.64 0.45
C ASN A 42 27.94 -21.83 1.42
N GLU A 43 28.63 -22.92 1.10
CA GLU A 43 28.49 -24.15 1.88
C GLU A 43 28.99 -24.01 3.32
N SER A 44 30.10 -23.29 3.54
CA SER A 44 30.66 -23.08 4.88
C SER A 44 29.70 -22.30 5.78
N GLY A 45 29.09 -21.22 5.26
CA GLY A 45 28.08 -20.43 5.95
C GLY A 45 26.82 -21.23 6.23
N ARG A 46 26.32 -21.99 5.24
CA ARG A 46 25.16 -22.88 5.43
C ARG A 46 25.40 -23.89 6.56
N ARG A 47 26.57 -24.54 6.58
CA ARG A 47 26.94 -25.51 7.63
C ARG A 47 27.09 -24.85 9.00
N ALA A 48 27.72 -23.67 9.06
CA ALA A 48 27.89 -22.92 10.31
C ALA A 48 26.53 -22.52 10.94
N MET A 49 25.54 -22.23 10.10
CA MET A 49 24.18 -21.90 10.54
C MET A 49 23.31 -23.14 10.83
N GLY A 50 23.82 -24.37 10.61
CA GLY A 50 23.06 -25.60 10.79
C GLY A 50 21.92 -25.80 9.78
N TRP A 51 21.98 -25.14 8.62
CA TRP A 51 20.89 -25.20 7.64
C TRP A 51 20.92 -26.48 6.79
N PRO A 52 19.74 -27.04 6.42
CA PRO A 52 19.63 -28.20 5.56
C PRO A 52 20.37 -28.03 4.23
N ALA A 53 20.82 -29.13 3.63
CA ALA A 53 21.60 -29.10 2.38
C ALA A 53 20.84 -28.51 1.18
N HIS A 54 19.50 -28.57 1.19
CA HIS A 54 18.67 -28.00 0.12
C HIS A 54 18.52 -26.48 0.20
N ILE A 55 19.00 -25.82 1.26
CA ILE A 55 19.01 -24.37 1.40
C ILE A 55 20.30 -23.82 0.77
N THR A 56 20.19 -23.37 -0.47
CA THR A 56 21.30 -22.87 -1.30
C THR A 56 21.22 -21.37 -1.59
N ASN A 57 20.08 -20.74 -1.33
CA ASN A 57 19.88 -19.31 -1.47
C ASN A 57 18.94 -18.75 -0.40
N TRP A 58 18.90 -17.42 -0.34
CA TRP A 58 18.09 -16.67 0.62
C TRP A 58 16.59 -16.91 0.46
N TYR A 59 16.13 -17.15 -0.77
CA TYR A 59 14.73 -17.51 -1.03
C TYR A 59 14.33 -18.80 -0.33
N GLN A 60 15.10 -19.87 -0.51
CA GLN A 60 14.85 -21.17 0.13
C GLN A 60 14.88 -21.06 1.65
N TYR A 61 15.84 -20.31 2.19
CA TYR A 61 15.92 -20.03 3.63
C TYR A 61 14.62 -19.37 4.15
N ARG A 62 14.13 -18.32 3.48
CA ARG A 62 12.89 -17.64 3.89
C ARG A 62 11.65 -18.52 3.70
N LYS A 63 11.60 -19.33 2.64
CA LYS A 63 10.48 -20.27 2.42
C LYS A 63 10.43 -21.39 3.45
N MET A 64 11.57 -21.83 4.00
CA MET A 64 11.61 -22.78 5.14
C MET A 64 10.83 -22.26 6.36
N TRP A 65 10.78 -20.94 6.53
CA TRP A 65 10.03 -20.28 7.61
C TRP A 65 8.63 -19.81 7.19
N ASN A 66 8.12 -20.28 6.04
CA ASN A 66 6.84 -19.84 5.48
C ASN A 66 6.73 -18.31 5.32
N VAL A 67 7.84 -17.63 5.05
CA VAL A 67 7.81 -16.20 4.73
C VAL A 67 6.98 -16.00 3.46
N ASP A 68 6.07 -15.04 3.55
CA ASP A 68 5.21 -14.60 2.47
C ASP A 68 5.66 -13.22 1.96
N TYR A 69 6.18 -13.19 0.73
CA TYR A 69 6.64 -11.96 0.09
C TYR A 69 5.49 -11.01 -0.22
N ASN A 70 4.25 -11.50 -0.30
CA ASN A 70 3.06 -10.67 -0.46
C ASN A 70 2.89 -9.67 0.71
N ARG A 71 3.49 -9.94 1.87
CA ARG A 71 3.56 -8.98 2.99
C ARG A 71 4.30 -7.69 2.62
N LEU A 72 5.29 -7.73 1.72
CA LEU A 72 5.97 -6.51 1.26
C LEU A 72 5.03 -5.62 0.44
N TYR A 73 4.12 -6.19 -0.35
CA TYR A 73 3.11 -5.42 -1.07
C TYR A 73 2.08 -4.81 -0.14
N HIS A 74 1.70 -5.48 0.94
CA HIS A 74 0.88 -4.88 1.98
C HIS A 74 1.58 -3.70 2.66
N MET A 75 2.88 -3.80 2.94
CA MET A 75 3.66 -2.66 3.43
C MET A 75 3.68 -1.50 2.43
N CYS A 76 3.71 -1.79 1.13
CA CYS A 76 3.55 -0.77 0.10
C CYS A 76 2.18 -0.09 0.17
N LEU A 77 1.09 -0.86 0.32
CA LEU A 77 -0.27 -0.29 0.46
C LEU A 77 -0.41 0.58 1.72
N ILE A 78 0.13 0.11 2.84
CA ILE A 78 0.14 0.86 4.11
C ILE A 78 0.92 2.16 3.94
N SER A 79 2.14 2.08 3.40
CA SER A 79 3.00 3.23 3.13
C SER A 79 2.28 4.23 2.22
N HIS A 80 1.73 3.77 1.09
CA HIS A 80 1.06 4.63 0.14
C HIS A 80 -0.13 5.38 0.76
N CYS A 81 -0.99 4.66 1.47
CA CYS A 81 -2.14 5.26 2.12
C CYS A 81 -1.72 6.25 3.23
N SER A 82 -0.63 5.96 3.96
CA SER A 82 -0.06 6.88 4.94
C SER A 82 0.55 8.14 4.31
N GLU A 83 1.18 8.01 3.14
CA GLU A 83 1.74 9.14 2.40
C GLU A 83 0.65 9.99 1.73
N LEU A 84 -0.42 9.37 1.20
CA LEU A 84 -1.62 10.08 0.77
C LEU A 84 -2.22 10.83 1.96
N GLU A 85 -2.34 10.18 3.11
CA GLU A 85 -2.81 10.83 4.33
C GLU A 85 -1.95 12.03 4.74
N PHE A 86 -0.63 11.91 4.64
CA PHE A 86 0.28 13.02 4.85
C PHE A 86 0.11 14.14 3.81
N PHE A 87 0.04 13.80 2.52
CA PHE A 87 -0.19 14.76 1.43
C PHE A 87 -1.43 15.61 1.70
N PHE A 88 -2.56 14.97 2.01
CA PHE A 88 -3.81 15.68 2.29
C PHE A 88 -3.73 16.52 3.57
N LYS A 89 -3.10 16.04 4.65
CA LYS A 89 -2.89 16.84 5.87
C LYS A 89 -2.08 18.10 5.59
N VAL A 90 -0.98 17.97 4.85
CA VAL A 90 -0.13 19.11 4.47
C VAL A 90 -0.88 20.12 3.60
N LEU A 91 -1.78 19.65 2.73
CA LEU A 91 -2.67 20.54 1.98
C LEU A 91 -3.68 21.25 2.90
N PHE A 92 -4.28 20.53 3.86
CA PHE A 92 -5.25 21.09 4.80
C PHE A 92 -4.67 22.16 5.72
N ASP A 93 -3.47 21.93 6.26
CA ASP A 93 -2.79 22.91 7.12
C ASP A 93 -2.54 24.24 6.38
N LYS A 94 -2.48 24.19 5.04
CA LYS A 94 -2.28 25.36 4.18
C LYS A 94 -3.59 26.01 3.70
N TYR A 95 -4.71 25.29 3.71
CA TYR A 95 -6.02 25.73 3.19
C TYR A 95 -7.13 25.55 4.25
N PRO A 96 -7.29 26.49 5.20
CA PRO A 96 -8.08 26.33 6.43
C PRO A 96 -9.61 26.35 6.26
N HIS A 97 -10.13 26.37 5.02
CA HIS A 97 -11.58 26.44 4.74
C HIS A 97 -12.30 25.11 5.01
N LEU A 98 -11.55 24.03 5.26
CA LEU A 98 -12.13 22.72 5.48
C LEU A 98 -12.65 22.60 6.92
N PRO A 99 -13.90 22.15 7.13
CA PRO A 99 -14.53 22.16 8.44
C PRO A 99 -13.70 21.39 9.48
N GLU A 100 -13.51 21.99 10.66
CA GLU A 100 -13.03 21.30 11.86
C GLU A 100 -14.08 20.28 12.31
N GLN A 101 -14.05 19.07 11.76
CA GLN A 101 -14.79 17.94 12.31
C GLN A 101 -13.83 16.87 12.83
N LYS A 102 -14.21 16.25 13.96
CA LYS A 102 -13.58 15.07 14.60
C LYS A 102 -13.69 13.80 13.75
N ASN A 103 -13.77 13.94 12.44
CA ASN A 103 -13.90 12.83 11.51
C ASN A 103 -12.51 12.21 11.29
N ASN A 104 -12.49 10.88 11.12
CA ASN A 104 -11.27 10.17 10.78
C ASN A 104 -10.78 10.58 9.37
N PHE A 105 -9.50 10.33 9.07
CA PHE A 105 -8.88 10.76 7.81
C PHE A 105 -9.68 10.31 6.57
N TYR A 106 -10.21 9.08 6.60
CA TYR A 106 -11.01 8.52 5.53
C TYR A 106 -12.32 9.28 5.27
N GLN A 107 -13.04 9.68 6.31
CA GLN A 107 -14.22 10.55 6.18
C GLN A 107 -13.84 11.92 5.60
N LYS A 108 -12.65 12.44 5.93
CA LYS A 108 -12.14 13.69 5.37
C LYS A 108 -11.80 13.56 3.89
N PHE A 109 -11.29 12.42 3.42
CA PHE A 109 -10.93 12.19 2.00
C PHE A 109 -12.11 12.44 1.05
N GLY A 110 -13.29 11.90 1.34
CA GLY A 110 -14.49 12.15 0.52
C GLY A 110 -14.95 13.61 0.54
N MET A 111 -14.69 14.36 1.62
CA MET A 111 -14.94 15.79 1.67
C MET A 111 -13.93 16.58 0.82
N VAL A 112 -12.66 16.15 0.77
CA VAL A 112 -11.65 16.78 -0.10
C VAL A 112 -12.04 16.68 -1.55
N ILE A 113 -12.42 15.47 -2.00
CA ILE A 113 -12.80 15.26 -3.40
C ILE A 113 -13.94 16.22 -3.75
N LYS A 114 -14.97 16.32 -2.90
CA LYS A 114 -16.07 17.27 -3.10
C LYS A 114 -15.64 18.74 -3.13
N GLU A 115 -14.71 19.13 -2.27
CA GLU A 115 -14.22 20.52 -2.24
C GLU A 115 -13.37 20.86 -3.48
N LEU A 116 -12.56 19.89 -3.93
CA LEU A 116 -11.77 20.01 -5.16
C LEU A 116 -12.70 20.04 -6.40
N GLU A 117 -13.77 19.25 -6.42
CA GLU A 117 -14.84 19.31 -7.43
C GLU A 117 -15.54 20.67 -7.43
N ALA A 118 -15.92 21.19 -6.26
CA ALA A 118 -16.51 22.51 -6.11
C ALA A 118 -15.56 23.64 -6.56
N SER A 119 -14.24 23.39 -6.51
CA SER A 119 -13.19 24.28 -7.00
C SER A 119 -12.92 24.13 -8.51
N GLY A 120 -13.67 23.27 -9.22
CA GLY A 120 -13.61 23.10 -10.66
C GLY A 120 -12.68 21.98 -11.15
N ILE A 121 -12.21 21.08 -10.27
CA ILE A 121 -11.44 19.89 -10.67
C ILE A 121 -12.41 18.77 -11.08
N ASP A 122 -12.30 18.28 -12.31
CA ASP A 122 -13.10 17.15 -12.79
C ASP A 122 -12.38 15.82 -12.54
N PHE A 123 -12.94 14.98 -11.67
CA PHE A 123 -12.44 13.64 -11.40
C PHE A 123 -13.13 12.53 -12.20
N THR A 124 -14.07 12.84 -13.10
CA THR A 124 -14.86 11.85 -13.83
C THR A 124 -14.00 10.80 -14.51
N SER A 125 -12.87 11.22 -15.11
CA SER A 125 -11.92 10.34 -15.80
C SER A 125 -11.15 9.39 -14.88
N VAL A 126 -11.05 9.69 -13.58
CA VAL A 126 -10.29 8.93 -12.57
C VAL A 126 -11.17 8.43 -11.43
N GLN A 127 -12.50 8.46 -11.60
CA GLN A 127 -13.43 8.06 -10.55
C GLN A 127 -13.25 6.60 -10.11
N ALA A 128 -12.86 5.72 -11.05
CA ALA A 128 -12.51 4.34 -10.75
C ALA A 128 -11.31 4.26 -9.79
N ASP A 129 -10.28 5.07 -10.03
CA ASP A 129 -9.08 5.14 -9.16
C ASP A 129 -9.43 5.68 -7.77
N ILE A 130 -10.31 6.69 -7.69
CA ILE A 130 -10.80 7.21 -6.40
C ILE A 130 -11.55 6.14 -5.60
N ASN A 131 -12.37 5.34 -6.29
CA ASN A 131 -13.06 4.22 -5.65
C ASN A 131 -12.07 3.14 -5.17
N GLN A 132 -10.97 2.91 -5.90
CA GLN A 132 -9.90 2.01 -5.48
C GLN A 132 -9.13 2.53 -4.27
N ILE A 133 -8.92 3.85 -4.14
CA ILE A 133 -8.31 4.44 -2.94
C ILE A 133 -9.09 4.04 -1.69
N LYS A 134 -10.43 4.08 -1.74
CA LYS A 134 -11.27 3.64 -0.61
C LYS A 134 -11.00 2.20 -0.20
N ILE A 135 -10.90 1.29 -1.18
CA ILE A 135 -10.58 -0.12 -0.94
C ILE A 135 -9.16 -0.23 -0.35
N ALA A 136 -8.19 0.50 -0.89
CA ALA A 136 -6.81 0.52 -0.40
C ALA A 136 -6.71 0.97 1.08
N PHE A 137 -7.49 1.97 1.50
CA PHE A 137 -7.53 2.40 2.90
C PHE A 137 -8.14 1.34 3.83
N GLN A 138 -9.15 0.60 3.37
CA GLN A 138 -9.70 -0.53 4.13
C GLN A 138 -8.68 -1.67 4.25
N VAL A 139 -7.99 -2.00 3.16
CA VAL A 139 -6.91 -2.99 3.15
C VAL A 139 -5.76 -2.55 4.05
N ARG A 140 -5.39 -1.25 4.08
CA ARG A 140 -4.40 -0.71 5.04
C ARG A 140 -4.82 -0.96 6.48
N HIS A 141 -6.07 -0.69 6.84
CA HIS A 141 -6.54 -0.86 8.21
C HIS A 141 -6.35 -2.31 8.68
N ILE A 142 -6.67 -3.28 7.83
CA ILE A 142 -6.47 -4.70 8.10
C ILE A 142 -5.00 -5.10 8.07
N GLY A 143 -4.24 -4.55 7.13
CA GLY A 143 -2.79 -4.73 7.07
C GLY A 143 -2.10 -4.31 8.38
N ILE A 144 -2.58 -3.24 9.00
CA ILE A 144 -2.05 -2.74 10.29
C ILE A 144 -2.48 -3.65 11.46
N HIS A 145 -3.74 -4.05 11.52
CA HIS A 145 -4.28 -4.76 12.70
C HIS A 145 -4.11 -6.28 12.65
N ASN A 146 -4.23 -6.87 11.46
CA ASN A 146 -4.33 -8.32 11.26
C ASN A 146 -3.22 -8.86 10.34
N MET A 147 -2.24 -8.03 9.95
CA MET A 147 -1.20 -8.30 8.95
C MET A 147 -1.71 -9.08 7.74
N SER A 148 -2.86 -8.61 7.24
CA SER A 148 -3.54 -9.03 6.01
C SER A 148 -4.40 -10.28 6.10
N ILE A 149 -4.78 -10.74 7.29
CA ILE A 149 -5.85 -11.74 7.43
C ILE A 149 -7.22 -11.07 7.25
N VAL A 150 -8.01 -11.60 6.31
CA VAL A 150 -9.39 -11.17 6.07
C VAL A 150 -10.27 -11.58 7.25
N ASP A 151 -10.97 -10.62 7.85
CA ASP A 151 -12.02 -10.90 8.83
C ASP A 151 -13.43 -10.84 8.20
N GLU A 152 -14.44 -11.21 8.98
CA GLU A 152 -15.83 -11.22 8.55
C GLU A 152 -16.34 -9.81 8.19
N GLU A 153 -15.86 -8.77 8.87
CA GLU A 153 -16.31 -7.40 8.61
C GLU A 153 -15.79 -6.90 7.27
N PHE A 154 -14.52 -7.12 6.98
CA PHE A 154 -13.92 -6.82 5.67
C PHE A 154 -14.62 -7.57 4.55
N GLN A 155 -14.83 -8.88 4.72
CA GLN A 155 -15.48 -9.72 3.71
C GLN A 155 -16.86 -9.15 3.34
N ARG A 156 -17.67 -8.77 4.35
CA ARG A 156 -18.98 -8.14 4.13
C ARG A 156 -18.88 -6.80 3.43
N ASN A 157 -17.92 -5.96 3.84
CA ASN A 157 -17.79 -4.58 3.34
C ASN A 157 -17.15 -4.48 1.96
N THR A 158 -16.50 -5.54 1.49
CA THR A 158 -15.78 -5.57 0.22
C THR A 158 -16.36 -6.56 -0.78
N ASN A 159 -17.57 -7.07 -0.54
CA ASN A 159 -18.25 -8.06 -1.39
C ASN A 159 -17.39 -9.30 -1.66
N GLY A 160 -16.66 -9.78 -0.65
CA GLY A 160 -15.86 -11.01 -0.75
C GLY A 160 -14.49 -10.86 -1.41
N LEU A 161 -13.87 -9.67 -1.38
CA LEU A 161 -12.47 -9.52 -1.83
C LEU A 161 -11.50 -10.30 -0.90
N GLY A 162 -10.49 -10.97 -1.49
CA GLY A 162 -9.50 -11.82 -0.80
C GLY A 162 -9.37 -13.22 -1.42
N ALA A 163 -8.38 -14.03 -1.00
CA ALA A 163 -7.95 -15.29 -1.66
C ALA A 163 -9.04 -16.34 -1.95
N SER A 164 -10.24 -16.17 -1.43
CA SER A 164 -11.47 -16.86 -1.84
C SER A 164 -12.72 -16.17 -1.28
N GLY A 165 -12.61 -14.88 -0.92
CA GLY A 165 -13.63 -14.19 -0.13
C GLY A 165 -13.96 -14.91 1.19
N THR A 166 -13.00 -15.60 1.79
CA THR A 166 -13.21 -16.42 3.00
C THR A 166 -12.51 -15.79 4.21
N PRO A 167 -13.18 -15.67 5.37
CA PRO A 167 -12.55 -15.23 6.62
C PRO A 167 -11.36 -16.11 7.03
N GLY A 168 -10.37 -15.50 7.68
CA GLY A 168 -9.18 -16.18 8.17
C GLY A 168 -8.10 -16.44 7.11
N GLN A 169 -8.37 -16.12 5.83
CA GLN A 169 -7.39 -16.24 4.76
C GLN A 169 -6.64 -14.93 4.52
N PRO A 170 -5.37 -14.98 4.08
CA PRO A 170 -4.64 -13.79 3.72
C PRO A 170 -5.26 -13.12 2.48
N TYR A 171 -5.33 -11.80 2.49
CA TYR A 171 -5.56 -11.02 1.30
C TYR A 171 -4.33 -11.12 0.39
N VAL A 172 -4.53 -11.43 -0.89
CA VAL A 172 -3.44 -11.50 -1.88
C VAL A 172 -3.45 -10.21 -2.68
N VAL A 173 -2.33 -9.48 -2.66
CA VAL A 173 -2.16 -8.28 -3.49
C VAL A 173 -1.61 -8.75 -4.84
N ASP A 174 -2.49 -8.83 -5.83
CA ASP A 174 -2.10 -9.10 -7.21
C ASP A 174 -1.81 -7.78 -7.94
N GLN A 175 -0.71 -7.74 -8.69
CA GLN A 175 -0.28 -6.59 -9.48
C GLN A 175 -0.94 -6.54 -10.87
N ALA A 176 -1.69 -7.58 -11.24
CA ALA A 176 -2.38 -7.66 -12.53
C ALA A 176 -3.77 -7.00 -12.55
N LEU A 177 -4.23 -6.45 -11.43
CA LEU A 177 -5.52 -5.75 -11.27
C LEU A 177 -5.40 -4.24 -11.50
#